data_AF-A0A0U2WA14-F1
#
_entry.id   AF-A0A0U2WA14-F1
#
_cell.length_a   1.000
_cell.length_b   1.000
_cell.length_c   1.000
_cell.angle_alpha   90.00
_cell.angle_beta   90.00
_cell.angle_gamma   90.00
#
_symmetry.space_group_name_H-M   'P 1'
#
loop_
_entity.id
_entity.type
_entity.pdbx_description
1 polymer ?
#
loop_
_entity_poly.entity_id
_entity_poly.type
_entity_poly.pdbx_seq_one_letter_code
_entity_poly.pdbx_strand_id
1 'polypeptide(L)' 'MVKFRFSVSTGYVGSEKSEIIEIDDEDLEGRSDEERAKVIDEYFNEWIWEQLYTGIEEIEE' A
#
# COMPACT_ATOMS: atom_id res chain seq x y z
N MET A 1 7.57 -8.49 -14.48
CA MET A 1 6.64 -7.85 -13.52
C MET A 1 5.77 -8.91 -12.86
N VAL A 2 5.73 -8.90 -11.52
CA VAL A 2 4.79 -9.66 -10.68
C VAL A 2 3.64 -8.74 -10.26
N LYS A 3 2.41 -9.27 -10.23
CA LYS A 3 1.21 -8.50 -9.86
C LYS A 3 0.79 -8.76 -8.43
N PHE A 4 0.57 -7.70 -7.67
CA PHE A 4 0.03 -7.75 -6.32
C PHE A 4 -1.28 -6.96 -6.24
N ARG A 5 -2.23 -7.44 -5.45
CA ARG A 5 -3.43 -6.66 -5.11
C ARG A 5 -3.19 -6.00 -3.77
N PHE A 6 -3.10 -4.68 -3.79
CA PHE A 6 -3.10 -3.90 -2.55
C PHE A 6 -4.53 -3.48 -2.24
N SER A 7 -4.86 -3.45 -0.95
CA SER A 7 -6.19 -3.07 -0.46
C SER A 7 -6.09 -2.38 0.88
N VAL A 8 -6.84 -1.30 1.04
CA VAL A 8 -7.01 -0.57 2.31
C VAL A 8 -8.49 -0.33 2.55
N SER A 9 -8.91 -0.46 3.80
CA SER A 9 -10.28 -0.16 4.24
C SER A 9 -10.26 0.49 5.60
N THR A 10 -11.08 1.53 5.79
CA THR A 10 -11.28 2.16 7.11
C THR A 10 -12.35 1.45 7.94
N GLY A 11 -12.91 0.33 7.46
CA GLY A 11 -13.99 -0.41 8.14
C GLY A 11 -15.39 0.19 7.99
N TYR A 12 -15.51 1.37 7.36
CA TYR A 12 -16.80 1.97 7.00
C TYR A 12 -17.29 1.46 5.65
N VAL A 13 -18.62 1.44 5.48
CA VAL A 13 -19.25 1.00 4.23
C VAL A 13 -18.83 1.93 3.09
N GLY A 14 -18.31 1.35 2.01
CA GLY A 14 -17.86 2.09 0.82
C GLY A 14 -16.48 2.74 0.96
N SER A 15 -15.77 2.51 2.06
CA SER A 15 -14.43 3.06 2.30
C SER A 15 -13.32 2.03 2.06
N GLU A 16 -13.50 1.18 1.06
CA GLU A 16 -12.48 0.24 0.58
C GLU A 16 -11.89 0.75 -0.73
N LYS A 17 -10.56 0.72 -0.82
CA LYS A 17 -9.81 0.96 -2.05
C LYS A 17 -8.94 -0.25 -2.31
N SER A 18 -8.97 -0.77 -3.54
CA SER A 18 -8.06 -1.82 -3.98
C SER A 18 -7.51 -1.50 -5.37
N GLU A 19 -6.27 -1.91 -5.61
CA GLU A 19 -5.56 -1.66 -6.84
C GLU A 19 -4.59 -2.80 -7.16
N ILE A 20 -4.32 -3.01 -8.45
CA ILE A 20 -3.29 -3.96 -8.91
C ILE A 20 -2.00 -3.18 -9.12
N ILE A 21 -0.99 -3.50 -8.32
CA ILE A 21 0.35 -2.94 -8.42
C ILE A 21 1.25 -3.96 -9.11
N GLU A 22 2.03 -3.50 -10.08
CA GLU A 22 3.00 -4.31 -10.81
C GLU A 22 4.39 -3.96 -10.27
N ILE A 23 5.10 -4.96 -9.74
CA ILE A 23 6.48 -4.81 -9.23
C ILE A 23 7.40 -5.54 -10.21
N ASP A 24 8.53 -4.95 -10.59
CA ASP A 24 9.46 -5.57 -11.52
C ASP A 24 10.08 -6.86 -10.95
N ASP A 25 10.32 -7.85 -11.81
CA ASP A 25 10.90 -9.12 -11.37
C ASP A 25 12.31 -8.91 -10.82
N GLU A 26 13.06 -7.94 -11.39
CA GLU A 26 14.40 -7.55 -10.97
C GLU A 26 14.44 -7.05 -9.51
N ASP A 27 13.36 -6.43 -9.04
CA ASP A 27 13.26 -5.97 -7.65
C ASP A 27 13.09 -7.13 -6.65
N LEU A 28 12.66 -8.30 -7.13
CA LEU A 28 12.32 -9.47 -6.30
C LEU A 28 13.24 -10.68 -6.54
N GLU A 29 13.99 -10.69 -7.64
CA GLU A 29 14.86 -11.80 -8.04
C GLU A 29 16.07 -11.91 -7.12
N GLY A 30 16.47 -13.14 -6.79
CA GLY A 30 17.62 -13.43 -5.92
C GLY A 30 17.42 -13.09 -4.43
N ARG A 31 16.29 -12.48 -4.06
CA ARG A 31 15.93 -12.16 -2.68
C ARG A 31 15.31 -13.36 -1.97
N SER A 32 15.61 -13.52 -0.69
CA SER A 32 14.89 -14.42 0.20
C SER A 32 13.43 -13.99 0.39
N ASP A 33 12.59 -14.87 0.90
CA ASP A 33 11.18 -14.56 1.16
C ASP A 33 11.00 -13.36 2.11
N GLU A 34 11.89 -13.21 3.11
CA GLU A 34 11.86 -12.09 4.04
C GLU A 34 12.25 -10.77 3.35
N GLU A 35 13.25 -10.80 2.47
CA GLU A 35 13.65 -9.62 1.70
C GLU A 35 12.60 -9.23 0.67
N ARG A 36 11.94 -10.21 0.04
CA ARG A 36 10.80 -9.96 -0.86
C ARG A 36 9.65 -9.30 -0.12
N ALA A 37 9.34 -9.77 1.09
CA ALA A 37 8.30 -9.17 1.92
C ALA A 37 8.60 -7.71 2.26
N LYS A 38 9.86 -7.36 2.57
CA LYS A 38 10.28 -5.97 2.83
C LYS A 38 10.09 -5.07 1.61
N VAL A 39 10.47 -5.53 0.41
CA VAL A 39 10.24 -4.77 -0.84
C VAL A 39 8.75 -4.56 -1.07
N ILE A 40 7.94 -5.61 -0.94
CA ILE A 40 6.49 -5.50 -1.13
C ILE A 40 5.87 -4.53 -0.10
N ASP A 41 6.37 -4.53 1.14
CA ASP A 41 5.94 -3.61 2.19
C ASP A 41 6.32 -2.16 1.89
N GLU A 42 7.50 -1.90 1.31
CA GLU A 42 7.90 -0.57 0.84
C GLU A 42 6.92 -0.05 -0.23
N TYR A 43 6.66 -0.85 -1.27
CA TYR A 43 5.66 -0.52 -2.30
C TYR A 43 4.25 -0.30 -1.72
N PHE A 44 3.85 -1.12 -0.74
CA PHE A 44 2.56 -0.98 -0.09
C PHE A 44 2.45 0.30 0.74
N ASN A 45 3.51 0.64 1.49
CA ASN A 45 3.57 1.86 2.29
C ASN A 45 3.52 3.12 1.41
N GLU A 46 4.19 3.15 0.27
CA GLU A 46 4.08 4.27 -0.67
C GLU A 46 2.64 4.39 -1.19
N TRP A 47 2.07 3.29 -1.67
CA TRP A 47 0.71 3.27 -2.20
C TRP A 47 -0.35 3.70 -1.19
N ILE A 48 -0.28 3.23 0.07
CA ILE A 48 -1.32 3.50 1.08
C ILE A 48 -1.37 4.97 1.47
N TRP A 49 -0.23 5.67 1.50
CA TRP A 49 -0.20 7.11 1.79
C TRP A 49 -0.88 7.95 0.72
N GLU A 50 -0.91 7.49 -0.53
CA GLU A 50 -1.67 8.13 -1.61
C GLU A 50 -3.19 7.90 -1.49
N GLN A 51 -3.61 6.82 -0.82
CA GLN A 51 -5.03 6.50 -0.67
C GLN A 51 -5.69 7.18 0.53
N LEU A 52 -4.90 7.62 1.51
CA LEU A 52 -5.42 8.14 2.78
C LEU A 52 -5.37 9.67 2.82
N TYR A 53 -6.55 10.30 2.85
CA TYR A 53 -6.65 11.66 3.32
C TYR A 53 -6.63 11.68 4.85
N THR A 54 -5.68 12.39 5.44
CA THR A 54 -5.59 12.61 6.88
C THR A 54 -5.52 14.11 7.16
N GLY A 55 -6.18 14.56 8.21
CA GLY A 55 -6.21 15.97 8.59
C GLY A 55 -6.53 16.12 10.07
N ILE A 56 -5.99 17.18 10.68
CA ILE A 56 -6.29 17.60 12.04
C ILE A 56 -6.74 19.06 11.94
N GLU A 57 -7.90 19.37 12.49
CA GLU A 57 -8.45 20.73 12.58
C GLU A 57 -8.73 21.05 14.04
N GLU A 58 -8.29 22.22 14.49
CA GLU A 58 -8.66 22.80 15.79
C GLU A 58 -9.93 23.63 15.61
N ILE A 59 -10.95 23.39 16.45
CA ILE A 59 -12.23 24.09 16.39
C ILE A 59 -12.32 25.04 17.59
N GLU A 60 -12.39 26.34 17.34
CA GLU A 60 -12.70 27.37 18.33
C GLU A 60 -14.24 27.48 18.50
N GLU A 61 -14.72 27.56 19.74
CA GLU A 61 -16.16 27.76 20.07
C GLU A 61 -16.67 29.16 19.74
#